data_AF-A0A2H6H896-F1
#
_entry.id   AF-A0A2H6H896-F1
#
_cell.length_a   1.000
_cell.length_b   1.000
_cell.length_c   1.000
_cell.angle_alpha   90.00
_cell.angle_beta   90.00
_cell.angle_gamma   90.00
#
_symmetry.space_group_name_H-M   'P 1'
#
loop_
_entity.id
_entity.type
_entity.pdbx_description
1 polymer ?
#
loop_
_entity_poly.entity_id
_entity_poly.type
_entity_poly.pdbx_seq_one_letter_code
_entity_poly.pdbx_strand_id
1 'polypeptide(L)'
;MKIVGLILLLALVGAACSIQDAAPDTANVAAASDPLPLAVGPAGDVIADSTTAARGGTRVVSPGISITEALESDLAGPLVVNGFLVTTADGVYLAETLAESYPPQPGGARLVVENLDTNLINGLVTAQGITWSDQPVRLLGTVQDGILHING
;
A
#
# COMPACT_ATOMS: atom_id res chain seq x y z
N MET A 1 25.63 -44.28 15.52
CA MET A 1 24.35 -43.68 15.96
C MET A 1 24.52 -43.19 17.39
N LYS A 2 24.58 -41.88 17.59
CA LYS A 2 24.61 -41.20 18.90
C LYS A 2 23.88 -39.87 18.72
N ILE A 3 22.59 -39.87 19.04
CA ILE A 3 21.76 -38.67 19.16
C ILE A 3 22.19 -38.03 20.48
N VAL A 4 22.96 -36.95 20.41
CA VAL A 4 23.22 -36.09 21.56
C VAL A 4 22.49 -34.80 21.28
N GLY A 5 21.30 -34.69 21.88
CA GLY A 5 20.47 -33.50 21.84
C GLY A 5 21.18 -32.36 22.58
N LEU A 6 21.22 -31.21 21.93
CA LEU A 6 21.58 -29.95 22.58
C LEU A 6 20.36 -29.03 22.46
N ILE A 7 19.57 -29.03 23.53
CA ILE A 7 18.48 -28.09 23.78
C ILE A 7 19.14 -26.74 24.06
N LEU A 8 19.04 -25.80 23.12
CA LEU A 8 19.47 -24.42 23.34
C LEU A 8 18.35 -23.68 24.07
N LEU A 9 18.62 -23.38 25.34
CA LEU A 9 17.75 -22.68 26.28
C LEU A 9 17.51 -21.24 25.80
N LEU A 10 16.26 -20.88 25.53
CA LEU A 10 15.82 -19.53 25.15
C LEU A 10 15.82 -18.64 26.42
N ALA A 11 16.71 -17.65 26.49
CA ALA A 11 16.70 -16.65 27.56
C ALA A 11 15.71 -15.52 27.22
N LEU A 12 14.53 -15.55 27.83
CA LEU A 12 13.62 -14.41 27.93
C LEU A 12 14.19 -13.42 28.97
N VAL A 13 14.66 -12.25 28.53
CA VAL A 13 14.85 -11.09 29.41
C VAL A 13 13.88 -10.01 28.95
N GLY A 14 12.85 -9.79 29.76
CA GLY A 14 11.93 -8.68 29.62
C GLY A 14 12.56 -7.38 30.09
N ALA A 15 12.33 -6.31 29.34
CA ALA A 15 12.43 -4.94 29.82
C ALA A 15 11.09 -4.25 29.53
N ALA A 16 10.44 -3.83 30.61
CA ALA A 16 9.17 -3.14 30.61
C ALA A 16 9.32 -1.64 30.28
N CYS A 17 8.20 -1.06 29.84
CA CYS A 17 7.81 0.35 29.90
C CYS A 17 8.61 1.37 29.06
N SER A 18 7.95 1.85 27.99
CA SER A 18 7.67 3.29 27.83
C SER A 18 6.42 3.45 26.96
N ILE A 19 5.27 3.60 27.61
CA ILE A 19 4.07 4.19 27.01
C ILE A 19 4.27 5.69 27.18
N GLN A 20 4.56 6.40 26.10
CA GLN A 20 4.56 7.85 26.09
C GLN A 20 3.19 8.30 25.57
N ASP A 21 2.29 8.54 26.52
CA ASP A 21 1.04 9.27 26.37
C ASP A 21 1.35 10.68 25.87
N ALA A 22 0.83 11.03 24.70
CA ALA A 22 0.77 12.42 24.22
C ALA A 22 -0.71 12.73 23.98
N ALA A 23 -1.31 13.41 24.94
CA ALA A 23 -2.65 13.96 24.88
C ALA A 23 -2.84 14.85 23.63
N PRO A 24 -4.04 14.87 23.02
CA PRO A 24 -4.37 15.86 22.01
C PRO A 24 -4.59 17.22 22.69
N ASP A 25 -3.86 18.24 22.24
CA ASP A 25 -4.13 19.65 22.56
C ASP A 25 -5.52 20.03 22.02
N THR A 26 -6.51 19.98 22.92
CA THR A 26 -7.73 20.78 22.80
C THR A 26 -7.38 22.24 23.07
N ALA A 27 -7.48 23.09 22.04
CA ALA A 27 -8.13 24.40 22.06
C ALA A 27 -7.49 25.37 21.05
N ASN A 28 -8.21 25.67 19.98
CA ASN A 28 -8.36 27.07 19.60
C ASN A 28 -9.72 27.29 18.92
N VAL A 29 -10.75 27.51 19.75
CA VAL A 29 -11.95 28.24 19.33
C VAL A 29 -11.70 29.71 19.67
N ALA A 30 -11.48 30.52 18.64
CA ALA A 30 -11.52 31.98 18.74
C ALA A 30 -12.31 32.53 17.55
N ALA A 31 -13.47 33.09 17.90
CA ALA A 31 -14.40 33.78 17.04
C ALA A 31 -13.94 35.23 16.77
N ALA A 32 -14.24 35.73 15.56
CA ALA A 32 -14.62 37.12 15.26
C ALA A 32 -15.16 37.12 13.82
N SER A 33 -16.49 37.14 13.63
CA SER A 33 -17.33 38.34 13.44
C SER A 33 -17.15 39.02 12.08
N ASP A 34 -18.11 38.81 11.16
CA ASP A 34 -18.92 39.92 10.62
C ASP A 34 -20.20 39.38 9.89
N PRO A 35 -21.39 39.98 10.09
CA PRO A 35 -22.66 39.50 9.53
C PRO A 35 -23.04 40.22 8.24
N LEU A 36 -23.49 39.48 7.22
CA LEU A 36 -24.12 40.04 6.02
C LEU A 36 -25.50 39.40 5.76
N PRO A 37 -26.43 40.13 5.12
CA PRO A 37 -27.79 40.28 5.59
C PRO A 37 -28.77 39.22 5.10
N LEU A 38 -29.88 39.13 5.84
CA LEU A 38 -31.13 38.48 5.48
C LEU A 38 -31.59 38.89 4.07
N ALA A 39 -31.50 37.96 3.11
CA ALA A 39 -32.29 37.99 1.89
C ALA A 39 -33.38 36.92 2.01
N VAL A 40 -34.56 37.33 2.48
CA VAL A 40 -35.81 36.58 2.27
C VAL A 40 -36.15 36.73 0.79
N GLY A 41 -36.05 35.62 0.04
CA GLY A 41 -36.59 35.45 -1.30
C GLY A 41 -37.63 34.31 -1.32
N PRO A 42 -38.67 34.39 -2.16
CA PRO A 42 -39.85 33.54 -2.05
C PRO A 42 -39.56 32.10 -2.47
N ALA A 43 -40.31 31.17 -1.86
CA ALA A 43 -40.41 29.78 -2.27
C ALA A 43 -40.77 29.69 -3.76
N GLY A 44 -39.83 29.21 -4.56
CA GLY A 44 -40.01 28.83 -5.95
C GLY A 44 -39.53 27.41 -6.12
N ASP A 45 -40.50 26.51 -6.24
CA ASP A 45 -40.34 25.13 -6.70
C ASP A 45 -39.59 25.12 -8.05
N VAL A 46 -38.39 24.55 -8.04
CA VAL A 46 -37.79 23.89 -9.20
C VAL A 46 -37.06 22.68 -8.65
N ILE A 47 -37.73 21.53 -8.64
CA ILE A 47 -37.04 20.24 -8.71
C ILE A 47 -36.33 20.25 -10.07
N ALA A 48 -35.10 20.78 -10.09
CA ALA A 48 -34.17 20.49 -11.16
C ALA A 48 -33.80 19.01 -11.01
N ASP A 49 -34.59 18.15 -11.65
CA ASP A 49 -34.14 16.85 -12.11
C ASP A 49 -32.91 17.09 -12.98
N SER A 50 -31.76 17.07 -12.32
CA SER A 50 -30.47 16.91 -12.97
C SER A 50 -30.13 15.42 -12.93
N THR A 51 -31.00 14.59 -13.51
CA THR A 51 -30.55 13.38 -14.20
C THR A 51 -29.67 13.84 -15.35
N THR A 52 -28.40 14.09 -15.04
CA THR A 52 -27.17 13.69 -15.74
C THR A 52 -26.00 14.32 -14.96
N ALA A 53 -25.86 13.98 -13.67
CA ALA A 53 -24.59 14.17 -13.00
C ALA A 53 -23.63 13.11 -13.57
N ALA A 54 -22.66 13.58 -14.36
CA ALA A 54 -21.59 12.78 -14.90
C ALA A 54 -21.09 11.77 -13.85
N ARG A 55 -21.05 10.48 -14.20
CA ARG A 55 -20.21 9.49 -13.51
C ARG A 55 -18.74 9.81 -13.78
N GLY A 56 -18.30 10.97 -13.32
CA GLY A 56 -16.91 11.32 -13.13
C GLY A 56 -16.60 11.14 -11.67
N GLY A 57 -16.60 9.89 -11.19
CA GLY A 57 -16.05 9.61 -9.87
C GLY A 57 -14.59 10.04 -9.90
N THR A 58 -14.22 11.02 -9.08
CA THR A 58 -12.82 11.35 -8.83
C THR A 58 -12.12 10.05 -8.47
N ARG A 59 -11.27 9.52 -9.38
CA ARG A 59 -10.39 8.40 -9.04
C ARG A 59 -9.42 8.94 -8.01
N VAL A 60 -9.73 8.75 -6.74
CA VAL A 60 -8.74 8.88 -5.67
C VAL A 60 -7.72 7.78 -5.96
N VAL A 61 -6.61 8.17 -6.56
CA VAL A 61 -5.45 7.28 -6.72
C VAL A 61 -4.84 7.21 -5.33
N SER A 62 -5.12 6.12 -4.61
CA SER A 62 -4.47 5.87 -3.34
C SER A 62 -2.96 5.67 -3.58
N PRO A 63 -2.10 6.09 -2.64
CA PRO A 63 -0.64 5.89 -2.76
C PRO A 63 -0.23 4.41 -2.74
N GLY A 64 -1.15 3.51 -2.40
CA GLY A 64 -0.87 2.10 -2.11
C GLY A 64 -0.31 1.92 -0.69
N ILE A 65 -0.33 0.69 -0.22
CA ILE A 65 0.33 0.26 1.03
C ILE A 65 1.67 -0.40 0.71
N SER A 66 2.59 -0.43 1.68
CA SER A 66 3.85 -1.18 1.56
C SER A 66 3.60 -2.70 1.50
N ILE A 67 4.62 -3.46 1.13
CA ILE A 67 4.52 -4.92 1.09
C ILE A 67 4.42 -5.50 2.50
N THR A 68 5.15 -4.92 3.45
CA THR A 68 5.08 -5.32 4.87
C THR A 68 3.67 -5.12 5.41
N GLU A 69 3.07 -3.94 5.19
CA GLU A 69 1.67 -3.69 5.59
C GLU A 69 0.69 -4.63 4.88
N ALA A 70 0.93 -4.95 3.60
CA ALA A 70 0.07 -5.87 2.86
C ALA A 70 0.11 -7.31 3.42
N LEU A 71 1.27 -7.76 3.90
CA LEU A 71 1.44 -9.08 4.53
C LEU A 71 0.81 -9.15 5.92
N GLU A 72 0.75 -8.04 6.65
CA GLU A 72 0.15 -7.92 7.98
C GLU A 72 -1.34 -7.55 7.94
N SER A 73 -1.88 -7.28 6.75
CA SER A 73 -3.25 -6.79 6.57
C SER A 73 -4.28 -7.91 6.68
N ASP A 74 -5.25 -7.72 7.59
CA ASP A 74 -6.46 -8.55 7.68
C ASP A 74 -7.62 -8.03 6.81
N LEU A 75 -7.40 -6.99 6.00
CA LEU A 75 -8.44 -6.44 5.13
C LEU A 75 -8.87 -7.44 4.06
N ALA A 76 -10.18 -7.67 3.99
CA ALA A 76 -10.77 -8.46 2.92
C ALA A 76 -10.81 -7.67 1.60
N GLY A 77 -10.38 -8.32 0.52
CA GLY A 77 -10.51 -7.81 -0.85
C GLY A 77 -9.20 -7.26 -1.45
N PRO A 78 -9.29 -6.64 -2.64
CA PRO A 78 -8.10 -6.17 -3.35
C PRO A 78 -7.41 -5.00 -2.66
N LEU A 79 -6.08 -5.05 -2.60
CA LEU A 79 -5.19 -4.03 -2.09
C LEU A 79 -4.36 -3.43 -3.23
N VAL A 80 -4.08 -2.14 -3.14
CA VAL A 80 -3.07 -1.49 -3.98
C VAL A 80 -1.74 -1.59 -3.23
N VAL A 81 -0.83 -2.43 -3.71
CA VAL A 81 0.48 -2.65 -3.08
C VAL A 81 1.56 -1.94 -3.89
N ASN A 82 2.43 -1.21 -3.20
CA ASN A 82 3.52 -0.45 -3.77
C ASN A 82 4.86 -1.14 -3.53
N GLY A 83 5.68 -1.31 -4.57
CA GLY A 83 7.02 -1.91 -4.45
C GLY A 83 7.76 -1.99 -5.79
N PHE A 84 8.98 -2.52 -5.77
CA PHE A 84 9.79 -2.71 -6.98
C PHE A 84 9.48 -4.04 -7.64
N LEU A 85 9.18 -4.03 -8.94
CA LEU A 85 8.96 -5.26 -9.69
C LEU A 85 10.32 -5.87 -10.04
N VAL A 86 10.48 -7.16 -9.82
CA VAL A 86 11.65 -7.93 -10.26
C VAL A 86 11.21 -9.26 -10.85
N THR A 87 11.59 -9.51 -12.09
CA THR A 87 11.38 -10.77 -12.80
C THR A 87 12.71 -11.49 -12.95
N THR A 88 12.70 -12.76 -12.55
CA THR A 88 13.85 -13.66 -12.59
C THR A 88 13.46 -14.97 -13.27
N ALA A 89 14.38 -15.93 -13.36
CA ALA A 89 14.06 -17.29 -13.81
C ALA A 89 13.09 -18.03 -12.85
N ASP A 90 13.08 -17.67 -11.57
CA ASP A 90 12.27 -18.31 -10.53
C ASP A 90 10.86 -17.74 -10.43
N GLY A 91 10.61 -16.58 -11.05
CA GLY A 91 9.29 -15.94 -11.06
C GLY A 91 9.35 -14.41 -11.00
N VAL A 92 8.16 -13.84 -10.77
CA VAL A 92 7.94 -12.39 -10.64
C VAL A 92 7.72 -12.05 -9.17
N TYR A 93 8.41 -11.02 -8.69
CA TYR A 93 8.36 -10.56 -7.31
C TYR A 93 8.06 -9.07 -7.25
N LEU A 94 7.28 -8.67 -6.26
CA LEU A 94 7.17 -7.29 -5.82
C LEU A 94 7.97 -7.16 -4.51
N ALA A 95 9.07 -6.41 -4.54
CA ALA A 95 10.02 -6.29 -3.44
C ALA A 95 9.95 -4.90 -2.79
N GLU A 96 10.13 -4.84 -1.47
CA GLU A 96 10.10 -3.58 -0.72
C GLU A 96 11.30 -2.69 -1.09
N THR A 97 12.44 -3.33 -1.32
CA THR A 97 13.69 -2.66 -1.68
C THR A 97 14.44 -3.44 -2.75
N LEU A 98 15.40 -2.77 -3.38
CA LEU A 98 16.36 -3.39 -4.29
C LEU A 98 17.73 -3.43 -3.61
N ALA A 99 18.41 -4.57 -3.69
CA ALA A 99 19.78 -4.70 -3.21
C ALA A 99 20.73 -3.82 -4.03
N GLU A 100 21.81 -3.34 -3.39
CA GLU A 100 22.88 -2.56 -4.04
C GLU A 100 23.79 -3.45 -4.90
N SER A 101 23.23 -4.04 -5.96
CA SER A 101 23.89 -4.93 -6.91
C SER A 101 23.48 -4.62 -8.36
N TYR A 102 24.16 -5.23 -9.33
CA TYR A 102 23.82 -5.09 -10.74
C TYR A 102 23.83 -6.45 -11.48
N PRO A 103 22.66 -6.99 -11.89
CA PRO A 103 21.31 -6.47 -11.68
C PRO A 103 20.93 -6.40 -10.18
N PRO A 104 20.04 -5.47 -9.79
CA PRO A 104 19.51 -5.46 -8.44
C PRO A 104 18.74 -6.74 -8.14
N GLN A 105 18.90 -7.26 -6.92
CA GLN A 105 18.13 -8.40 -6.42
C GLN A 105 16.99 -7.92 -5.50
N PRO A 106 15.90 -8.69 -5.37
CA PRO A 106 14.85 -8.39 -4.40
C PRO A 106 15.41 -8.29 -2.98
N GLY A 107 15.13 -7.20 -2.27
CA GLY A 107 15.51 -6.99 -0.88
C GLY A 107 14.31 -6.66 0.01
N GLY A 108 14.46 -6.91 1.31
CA GLY A 108 13.40 -6.67 2.29
C GLY A 108 12.24 -7.68 2.17
N ALA A 109 11.04 -7.25 2.58
CA ALA A 109 9.83 -8.02 2.38
C ALA A 109 9.48 -8.14 0.90
N ARG A 110 8.85 -9.25 0.50
CA ARG A 110 8.46 -9.48 -0.90
C ARG A 110 7.17 -10.28 -1.01
N LEU A 111 6.44 -10.03 -2.10
CA LEU A 111 5.33 -10.83 -2.56
C LEU A 111 5.72 -11.53 -3.85
N VAL A 112 5.32 -12.79 -4.02
CA VAL A 112 5.26 -13.41 -5.35
C VAL A 112 4.12 -12.76 -6.10
N VAL A 113 4.29 -12.45 -7.38
CA VAL A 113 3.23 -11.86 -8.19
C VAL A 113 2.77 -12.86 -9.22
N GLU A 114 1.46 -13.11 -9.25
CA GLU A 114 0.83 -13.99 -10.23
C GLU A 114 -0.17 -13.23 -11.10
N ASN A 115 -0.38 -13.73 -12.32
CA ASN A 115 -1.28 -13.17 -13.33
C ASN A 115 -0.95 -11.73 -13.78
N LEU A 116 0.28 -11.27 -13.56
CA LEU A 116 0.75 -9.99 -14.08
C LEU A 116 1.21 -10.13 -15.54
N ASP A 117 0.62 -9.35 -16.43
CA ASP A 117 1.20 -9.12 -17.76
C ASP A 117 2.28 -8.02 -17.66
N THR A 118 3.54 -8.42 -17.63
CA THR A 118 4.68 -7.51 -17.52
C THR A 118 4.83 -6.59 -18.73
N ASN A 119 4.22 -6.90 -19.87
CA ASN A 119 4.26 -6.03 -21.06
C ASN A 119 3.46 -4.73 -20.87
N LEU A 120 2.55 -4.70 -19.88
CA LEU A 120 1.79 -3.51 -19.52
C LEU A 120 2.54 -2.58 -18.56
N ILE A 121 3.70 -3.01 -18.06
CA ILE A 121 4.51 -2.23 -17.12
C ILE A 121 5.58 -1.46 -17.89
N ASN A 122 5.46 -0.14 -17.85
CA ASN A 122 6.44 0.75 -18.47
C ASN A 122 7.68 0.91 -17.58
N GLY A 123 8.82 1.22 -18.20
CA GLY A 123 10.04 1.57 -17.48
C GLY A 123 10.77 0.38 -16.86
N LEU A 124 10.53 -0.83 -17.36
CA LEU A 124 11.32 -2.00 -16.99
C LEU A 124 12.69 -1.99 -17.67
N VAL A 125 13.73 -2.30 -16.90
CA VAL A 125 15.11 -2.44 -17.35
C VAL A 125 15.50 -3.91 -17.26
N THR A 126 16.29 -4.40 -18.22
CA THR A 126 16.72 -5.81 -18.25
C THR A 126 18.23 -5.92 -18.41
N ALA A 127 18.84 -6.75 -17.58
CA ALA A 127 20.25 -7.13 -17.68
C ALA A 127 20.46 -8.54 -17.12
N GLN A 128 21.33 -9.32 -17.76
CA GLN A 128 21.74 -10.66 -17.30
C GLN A 128 20.56 -11.61 -16.97
N GLY A 129 19.46 -11.51 -17.74
CA GLY A 129 18.27 -12.34 -17.53
C GLY A 129 17.37 -11.93 -16.36
N ILE A 130 17.67 -10.80 -15.71
CA ILE A 130 16.84 -10.18 -14.67
C ILE A 130 16.22 -8.92 -15.24
N THR A 131 14.91 -8.75 -15.04
CA THR A 131 14.16 -7.54 -15.40
C THR A 131 13.66 -6.88 -14.14
N TRP A 132 13.80 -5.56 -13.99
CA TRP A 132 13.32 -4.84 -12.81
C TRP A 132 12.76 -3.46 -13.16
N SER A 133 12.00 -2.87 -12.24
CA SER A 133 11.59 -1.47 -12.32
C SER A 133 12.56 -0.57 -11.54
N ASP A 134 13.02 0.55 -12.13
CA ASP A 134 13.86 1.54 -11.43
C ASP A 134 13.06 2.40 -10.43
N GLN A 135 11.74 2.42 -10.59
CA GLN A 135 10.81 3.09 -9.69
C GLN A 135 9.82 2.08 -9.10
N PRO A 136 9.27 2.34 -7.89
CA PRO A 136 8.18 1.54 -7.37
C PRO A 136 6.97 1.57 -8.32
N VAL A 137 6.39 0.40 -8.55
CA VAL A 137 5.11 0.23 -9.23
C VAL A 137 4.00 0.02 -8.21
N ARG A 138 2.77 0.33 -8.60
CA ARG A 138 1.56 0.05 -7.81
C ARG A 138 0.74 -1.01 -8.51
N LEU A 139 0.53 -2.13 -7.83
CA LEU A 139 -0.24 -3.25 -8.34
C LEU A 139 -1.51 -3.43 -7.51
N LEU A 140 -2.64 -3.56 -8.19
CA LEU A 140 -3.93 -3.85 -7.57
C LEU A 140 -4.18 -5.37 -7.65
N GLY A 141 -4.38 -6.01 -6.51
CA GLY A 141 -4.62 -7.44 -6.46
C GLY A 141 -5.02 -7.92 -5.07
N THR A 142 -5.31 -9.21 -4.95
CA THR A 142 -5.60 -9.84 -3.65
C THR A 142 -4.32 -10.44 -3.10
N VAL A 143 -3.99 -10.16 -1.83
CA VAL A 143 -2.85 -10.78 -1.15
C VAL A 143 -3.32 -12.01 -0.38
N GLN A 144 -2.70 -13.15 -0.64
CA GLN A 144 -2.98 -14.41 0.03
C GLN A 144 -1.70 -15.25 0.11
N ASP A 145 -1.35 -15.74 1.30
CA ASP A 145 -0.20 -16.63 1.52
C ASP A 145 1.14 -16.11 0.95
N GLY A 146 1.36 -14.79 0.98
CA GLY A 146 2.56 -14.15 0.43
C GLY A 146 2.57 -14.00 -1.09
N ILE A 147 1.43 -14.20 -1.74
CA ILE A 147 1.21 -14.05 -3.17
C ILE A 147 0.25 -12.89 -3.41
N LEU A 148 0.62 -11.99 -4.33
CA LEU A 148 -0.25 -10.96 -4.88
C LEU A 148 -0.84 -11.47 -6.20
N HIS A 149 -2.13 -11.82 -6.17
CA HIS A 149 -2.87 -12.21 -7.36
C HIS A 149 -3.44 -10.97 -8.05
N ILE A 150 -2.97 -10.70 -9.27
CA ILE A 150 -3.50 -9.60 -10.08
C ILE A 150 -4.86 -10.01 -10.65
N ASN A 151 -5.88 -9.23 -10.29
CA ASN A 151 -7.24 -9.40 -10.83
C ASN A 151 -7.35 -8.51 -12.09
N GLY A 152 -6.91 -9.05 -13.22
CA GLY A 152 -6.97 -8.40 -14.55
C GLY A 152 -8.21 -8.78 -15.33
#